data_AF-A0A2G2Q1H1-F1
#
_entry.id   AF-A0A2G2Q1H1-F1
#
_cell.length_a   1.000
_cell.length_b   1.000
_cell.length_c   1.000
_cell.angle_alpha   90.00
_cell.angle_beta   90.00
_cell.angle_gamma   90.00
#
_symmetry.space_group_name_H-M   'P 1'
#
loop_
_entity.id
_entity.type
_entity.pdbx_description
1 polymer ?
#
loop_
_entity_poly.entity_id
_entity_poly.type
_entity_poly.pdbx_seq_one_letter_code
_entity_poly.pdbx_strand_id
1 'polypeptide(L)' 'MGFYFGQVFFNFIGACIRWIYGTIWRSLFNKPKFSFKEYLYGPKNSADHFDFLGHQFNNRFIGALVFGVIILLLV' A
#
# COMPACT_ATOMS: atom_id res chain seq x y z
N MET A 1 -13.68 -11.30 13.59
CA MET A 1 -12.89 -11.97 12.54
C MET A 1 -12.94 -11.25 11.18
N GLY A 2 -14.11 -10.99 10.60
CA GLY A 2 -14.21 -10.37 9.26
C GLY A 2 -13.57 -8.98 9.12
N PHE A 3 -13.64 -8.13 10.15
CA PHE A 3 -13.05 -6.78 10.12
C PHE A 3 -11.52 -6.79 10.02
N TYR A 4 -10.86 -7.76 10.67
CA TYR A 4 -9.41 -7.93 10.62
C TYR A 4 -8.96 -8.43 9.24
N PHE A 5 -9.73 -9.36 8.67
CA PHE A 5 -9.47 -9.88 7.32
C PHE A 5 -9.52 -8.78 6.27
N GLY A 6 -10.56 -7.92 6.30
CA GLY A 6 -10.66 -6.78 5.39
C GLY A 6 -9.48 -5.80 5.53
N GLN A 7 -9.07 -5.49 6.76
CA GLN A 7 -7.92 -4.61 7.00
C GLN A 7 -6.62 -5.17 6.40
N VAL A 8 -6.35 -6.47 6.57
CA VAL A 8 -5.16 -7.12 6.00
C VAL A 8 -5.25 -7.18 4.48
N PHE A 9 -6.41 -7.56 3.94
CA PHE A 9 -6.64 -7.70 2.50
C PHE A 9 -6.44 -6.37 1.76
N PHE A 10 -7.10 -5.29 2.20
CA PHE A 10 -6.96 -3.99 1.55
C PHE A 10 -5.58 -3.37 1.76
N ASN A 11 -4.93 -3.60 2.92
CA ASN A 11 -3.54 -3.18 3.11
C ASN A 11 -2.60 -3.88 2.12
N PHE A 12 -2.78 -5.19 1.90
CA PHE A 12 -1.97 -5.96 0.96
C PHE A 12 -2.16 -5.48 -0.49
N ILE A 13 -3.41 -5.32 -0.95
CA ILE A 13 -3.69 -4.82 -2.31
C ILE A 13 -3.11 -3.42 -2.51
N GLY A 14 -3.35 -2.51 -1.56
CA GLY A 14 -2.79 -1.17 -1.62
C GLY A 14 -1.27 -1.14 -1.62
N ALA A 15 -0.63 -1.99 -0.82
CA ALA A 15 0.82 -2.16 -0.79
C ALA A 15 1.35 -2.65 -2.15
N CYS A 16 0.67 -3.61 -2.79
CA CYS A 16 1.03 -4.08 -4.14
C CYS A 16 0.98 -2.94 -5.17
N ILE A 17 -0.11 -2.19 -5.20
CA ILE A 17 -0.28 -1.08 -6.15
C ILE A 17 0.78 0.01 -5.92
N ARG A 18 0.96 0.45 -4.66
CA ARG A 18 1.98 1.45 -4.32
C ARG A 18 3.39 0.97 -4.58
N TRP A 19 3.66 -0.31 -4.38
CA TRP A 19 4.98 -0.88 -4.64
C TRP A 19 5.28 -0.93 -6.14
N ILE A 20 4.32 -1.32 -6.98
CA ILE A 20 4.47 -1.31 -8.44
C ILE A 20 4.72 0.13 -8.91
N TYR A 21 3.82 1.06 -8.56
CA TYR A 21 3.96 2.48 -8.91
C TYR A 21 5.29 3.06 -8.41
N GLY A 22 5.62 2.81 -7.15
CA GLY A 22 6.84 3.29 -6.53
C GLY A 22 8.11 2.72 -7.15
N THR A 23 8.09 1.45 -7.55
CA THR A 23 9.24 0.81 -8.23
C THR A 23 9.46 1.40 -9.61
N ILE A 24 8.39 1.67 -10.36
CA ILE A 24 8.46 2.34 -11.67
C ILE A 24 9.00 3.77 -11.49
N TRP A 25 8.34 4.57 -10.65
CA TRP A 25 8.74 5.96 -10.39
C TRP A 25 10.20 6.06 -9.91
N ARG A 26 10.60 5.24 -8.93
CA ARG A 26 11.97 5.27 -8.41
C ARG A 26 13.01 4.83 -9.44
N SER A 27 12.64 3.92 -10.35
CA SER A 27 13.51 3.54 -11.47
C SER A 27 13.66 4.68 -12.48
N LEU A 28 12.59 5.41 -12.79
CA LEU A 28 12.61 6.56 -13.71
C LEU A 28 13.42 7.75 -13.15
N PHE A 29 13.30 8.02 -11.85
CA PHE A 29 13.95 9.18 -11.21
C PHE A 29 15.27 8.84 -10.50
N ASN A 30 15.83 7.65 -10.77
CA ASN A 30 17.06 7.14 -10.18
C ASN A 30 17.12 7.31 -8.64
N LYS A 31 16.00 6.99 -7.97
CA LYS A 31 15.84 7.07 -6.51
C LYS A 31 16.05 5.69 -5.87
N PRO A 32 16.50 5.61 -4.60
CA PRO A 32 16.63 4.33 -3.89
C PRO A 32 15.28 3.61 -3.84
N LYS A 33 15.26 2.31 -4.15
CA LYS A 33 14.04 1.49 -4.15
C LYS A 33 13.71 1.04 -2.72
N PHE A 34 12.44 1.08 -2.37
CA PHE A 34 11.95 0.43 -1.15
C PHE A 34 11.55 -1.00 -1.46
N SER A 35 11.78 -1.89 -0.50
CA SER A 35 11.31 -3.27 -0.54
C SER A 35 9.79 -3.33 -0.38
N PHE A 36 9.18 -4.39 -0.89
CA PHE A 36 7.76 -4.63 -0.70
C PHE A 36 7.38 -4.67 0.80
N LYS A 37 8.25 -5.22 1.65
CA LYS A 37 8.05 -5.24 3.11
C LYS A 37 7.93 -3.83 3.69
N GLU A 38 8.67 -2.87 3.17
CA GLU A 38 8.57 -1.46 3.61
C GLU A 38 7.28 -0.80 3.14
N TYR A 39 6.74 -1.20 1.99
CA TYR A 39 5.40 -0.76 1.57
C TYR A 39 4.30 -1.38 2.44
N LEU A 40 4.44 -2.63 2.86
CA LEU A 40 3.42 -3.36 3.62
C LEU A 40 3.42 -3.01 5.12
N TYR A 41 4.61 -2.85 5.71
CA TYR A 41 4.83 -2.67 7.14
C TYR A 41 5.45 -1.32 7.51
N GLY A 42 5.66 -0.41 6.54
CA GLY A 42 6.33 0.87 6.78
C GLY A 42 7.87 0.78 6.70
N PRO A 43 8.55 1.94 6.59
CA PRO A 43 10.01 1.99 6.44
C PRO A 43 10.72 1.49 7.70
N LYS A 44 11.78 0.68 7.53
CA LYS A 44 12.53 0.09 8.65
C LYS A 44 13.17 1.11 9.60
N ASN A 45 13.43 2.33 9.12
CA ASN A 45 14.12 3.38 9.87
C ASN A 45 13.18 4.51 10.35
N SER A 46 11.86 4.34 10.26
CA SER A 46 10.90 5.31 10.78
C SER A 46 10.66 5.00 12.26
N ALA A 47 11.24 5.80 13.16
CA ALA A 47 10.96 5.72 14.60
C ALA A 47 9.56 6.26 14.97
N ASP A 48 8.83 6.78 13.98
CA ASP A 48 7.58 7.50 14.19
C ASP A 48 6.36 6.59 14.02
N HIS A 49 5.61 6.39 15.10
CA HIS A 49 4.41 5.56 15.09
C HIS A 49 3.32 6.13 14.15
N PHE A 50 3.37 7.44 13.88
CA PHE A 50 2.49 8.10 12.93
C PHE A 50 2.78 7.70 11.47
N ASP A 51 4.04 7.44 11.12
CA ASP A 51 4.42 7.02 9.76
C ASP A 51 3.90 5.63 9.43
N PHE A 52 3.91 4.72 10.41
CA PHE A 52 3.36 3.37 10.27
C PHE A 52 1.85 3.38 10.06
N LEU A 53 1.11 4.09 10.92
CA LEU A 53 -0.34 4.18 10.84
C LEU A 53 -0.78 4.87 9.55
N GLY A 54 -0.10 5.95 9.16
CA GLY A 54 -0.34 6.65 7.90
C GLY A 54 -0.08 5.75 6.68
N HIS A 55 0.98 4.94 6.71
CA HIS A 55 1.25 3.99 5.63
C HIS A 55 0.14 2.95 5.46
N GLN A 56 -0.26 2.30 6.55
CA GLN A 56 -1.32 1.30 6.48
C GLN A 56 -2.65 1.91 6.07
N PHE A 57 -2.97 3.11 6.56
CA PHE A 57 -4.18 3.82 6.16
C PHE A 57 -4.18 4.12 4.66
N ASN A 58 -3.08 4.66 4.14
CA ASN A 58 -2.98 4.99 2.71
C ASN A 58 -3.03 3.75 1.82
N ASN A 59 -2.42 2.64 2.25
CA ASN A 59 -2.54 1.36 1.55
C ASN A 59 -4.00 0.88 1.53
N ARG A 60 -4.66 0.86 2.69
CA ARG A 60 -6.07 0.43 2.76
C ARG A 60 -6.98 1.31 1.90
N PHE A 61 -6.75 2.62 1.90
CA PHE A 61 -7.51 3.57 1.09
C PHE A 61 -7.31 3.31 -0.42
N ILE A 62 -6.07 3.19 -0.88
CA ILE A 62 -5.77 2.88 -2.28
C ILE A 62 -6.31 1.50 -2.67
N GLY A 63 -6.15 0.50 -1.80
CA GLY A 63 -6.68 -0.85 -2.01
C GLY A 63 -8.20 -0.85 -2.16
N ALA A 64 -8.92 -0.13 -1.29
CA ALA A 64 -10.37 0.01 -1.37
C ALA A 64 -10.82 0.75 -2.63
N LEU A 65 -10.11 1.82 -3.01
CA LEU A 65 -10.42 2.59 -4.22
C LEU A 65 -10.27 1.73 -5.47
N VAL A 66 -9.14 1.03 -5.63
CA VAL A 66 -8.92 0.17 -6.80
C VAL A 66 -9.89 -1.00 -6.83
N PHE A 67 -10.18 -1.61 -5.68
CA PHE A 67 -11.19 -2.66 -5.60
C PHE A 67 -12.58 -2.16 -6.00
N GLY A 68 -12.98 -0.96 -5.56
CA GLY A 68 -14.23 -0.32 -5.95
C GLY A 68 -14.31 -0.04 -7.45
N VAL A 69 -13.22 0.46 -8.06
CA VAL A 69 -13.14 0.66 -9.51
C VAL A 69 -13.28 -0.67 -10.27
N ILE A 70 -12.64 -1.74 -9.81
CA ILE A 70 -12.76 -3.06 -10.44
C ILE A 70 -14.20 -3.56 -10.38
N ILE A 71 -14.88 -3.41 -9.23
CA ILE A 71 -16.31 -3.79 -9.12
C ILE A 71 -17.15 -2.98 -10.11
N LEU A 72 -16.95 -1.66 -10.19
CA LEU A 72 -17.69 -0.81 -11.11
C LEU A 72 -17.46 -1.15 -12.59
N LEU A 73 -16.28 -1.68 -12.95
CA LEU A 73 -15.98 -2.12 -14.32
C LEU A 73 -16.56 -3.49 -14.66
N LEU A 74 -16.85 -4.31 -13.65
CA LEU A 74 -17.39 -5.67 -13.81
C LEU A 74 -18.92 -5.72 -13.76
N VAL A 75 -19.58 -4.63 -13.34
CA VAL A 75 -21.03 -4.46 -13.28
C VAL A 75 -21.49 -3.66 -14.49
#